data_AF-A0A7C1MIX2-F1
#
_entry.id   AF-A0A7C1MIX2-F1
#
_cell.length_a   1.000
_cell.length_b   1.000
_cell.length_c   1.000
_cell.angle_alpha   90.00
_cell.angle_beta   90.00
_cell.angle_gamma   90.00
#
_symmetry.space_group_name_H-M   'P 1'
#
loop_
_entity.id
_entity.type
_entity.pdbx_description
1 polymer ?
#
loop_
_entity_poly.entity_id
_entity_poly.type
_entity_poly.pdbx_seq_one_letter_code
_entity_poly.pdbx_strand_id
1 'polypeptide(L)'
;MKKNVIFISVFLISFTTLLAEILLTRIFSATLWYHFAFFVISLVMFGLSLGATCLFIFKKNILKIAIKKVLYTTLLIIPISFLPIILLVPKISFSFYFGPKIYLLILTLFLICQLPFFFVGFLMSYLFMYFNKESGKLYFFDLVGASAGAFFSVLLINYFGPINSLIFLRVVSSTALVLNSDHKKIKLSIAVLLSFLILILINSQFNIIEITKAKGRKMDTLFTKWNSFSMVQVYGDESSSKPGPFGWGMSPVYQGSYPPLNLICV
;
A
#
# COMPACT_ATOMS: atom_id res chain seq x y z
N MET A 1 -24.54 18.77 6.15
CA MET A 1 -23.50 18.10 5.34
C MET A 1 -24.09 17.85 3.97
N LYS A 2 -23.39 18.18 2.88
CA LYS A 2 -23.88 17.91 1.53
C LYS A 2 -23.70 16.41 1.24
N LYS A 3 -24.80 15.66 1.05
CA LYS A 3 -24.77 14.19 0.82
C LYS A 3 -23.82 13.81 -0.34
N ASN A 4 -23.77 14.63 -1.39
CA ASN A 4 -22.90 14.41 -2.55
C ASN A 4 -21.42 14.31 -2.18
N VAL A 5 -20.97 15.10 -1.19
CA VAL A 5 -19.58 15.07 -0.73
C VAL A 5 -19.25 13.73 -0.07
N ILE A 6 -20.20 13.14 0.65
CA ILE A 6 -20.04 11.85 1.31
C ILE A 6 -19.90 10.75 0.27
N PHE A 7 -20.72 10.77 -0.79
CA PHE A 7 -20.61 9.81 -1.89
C PHE A 7 -19.26 9.89 -2.61
N ILE A 8 -18.77 11.10 -2.87
CA ILE A 8 -17.42 11.30 -3.43
C ILE A 8 -16.35 10.74 -2.48
N SER A 9 -16.55 10.90 -1.17
CA SER A 9 -15.61 10.40 -0.17
C SER A 9 -15.58 8.88 -0.10
N VAL A 10 -16.74 8.24 -0.20
CA VAL A 10 -16.84 6.78 -0.33
C VAL A 10 -16.09 6.32 -1.57
N PHE A 11 -16.35 6.93 -2.73
CA PHE A 11 -15.61 6.61 -3.96
C PHE A 11 -14.09 6.72 -3.79
N LEU A 12 -13.59 7.82 -3.21
CA LEU A 12 -12.16 8.04 -3.01
C LEU A 12 -11.55 7.03 -2.03
N ILE A 13 -12.27 6.70 -0.95
CA ILE A 13 -11.81 5.72 0.04
C ILE A 13 -11.80 4.32 -0.57
N SER A 14 -12.86 3.89 -1.25
CA SER A 14 -12.93 2.58 -1.91
C SER A 14 -11.90 2.43 -3.03
N PHE A 15 -11.67 3.50 -3.81
CA PHE A 15 -10.55 3.59 -4.76
C PHE A 15 -9.21 3.35 -4.05
N THR A 16 -8.99 4.04 -2.93
CA THR A 16 -7.75 3.93 -2.15
C THR A 16 -7.59 2.52 -1.60
N THR A 17 -8.66 1.91 -1.09
CA THR A 17 -8.66 0.58 -0.49
C THR A 17 -8.29 -0.50 -1.49
N LEU A 18 -8.98 -0.56 -2.63
CA LEU A 18 -8.72 -1.61 -3.61
C LEU A 18 -7.35 -1.43 -4.27
N LEU A 19 -6.96 -0.18 -4.55
CA LEU A 19 -5.65 0.11 -5.12
C LEU A 19 -4.52 -0.22 -4.13
N ALA A 20 -4.71 0.05 -2.83
CA ALA A 20 -3.77 -0.37 -1.79
C ALA A 20 -3.59 -1.90 -1.74
N GLU A 21 -4.69 -2.64 -1.77
CA GLU A 21 -4.68 -4.10 -1.76
C GLU A 21 -3.87 -4.65 -2.95
N ILE A 22 -4.15 -4.16 -4.16
CA ILE A 22 -3.40 -4.55 -5.36
C ILE A 22 -1.92 -4.18 -5.23
N LEU A 23 -1.58 -2.95 -4.83
CA LEU A 23 -0.19 -2.55 -4.67
C LEU A 23 0.56 -3.43 -3.66
N LEU A 24 -0.06 -3.71 -2.51
CA LEU A 24 0.55 -4.55 -1.47
C LEU A 24 0.77 -5.99 -1.95
N THR A 25 -0.20 -6.60 -2.64
CA THR A 25 -0.01 -7.95 -3.20
C THR A 25 1.17 -8.01 -4.17
N ARG A 26 1.34 -6.97 -5.00
CA ARG A 26 2.43 -6.88 -5.98
C ARG A 26 3.78 -6.66 -5.31
N ILE A 27 3.85 -5.75 -4.33
CA ILE A 27 5.06 -5.51 -3.54
C ILE A 27 5.46 -6.79 -2.82
N PHE A 28 4.54 -7.43 -2.09
CA PHE A 28 4.86 -8.59 -1.26
C PHE A 28 5.26 -9.81 -2.11
N SER A 29 4.61 -10.02 -3.26
CA SER A 29 5.00 -11.09 -4.19
C SER A 29 6.43 -10.91 -4.71
N ALA A 30 6.85 -9.67 -4.97
CA ALA A 30 8.16 -9.36 -5.53
C ALA A 30 9.27 -9.28 -4.46
N THR A 31 9.00 -8.69 -3.29
CA THR A 31 10.01 -8.47 -2.25
C THR A 31 10.13 -9.61 -1.25
N LEU A 32 9.03 -10.32 -0.95
CA LEU A 32 9.03 -11.48 -0.08
C LEU A 32 9.00 -12.73 -0.94
N TRP A 33 7.82 -13.30 -1.19
CA TRP A 33 7.56 -14.46 -2.03
C TRP A 33 6.07 -14.47 -2.43
N TYR A 34 5.71 -15.12 -3.53
CA TYR A 34 4.34 -15.08 -4.08
C TYR A 34 3.24 -15.53 -3.09
N HIS A 35 3.54 -16.41 -2.14
CA HIS A 35 2.59 -16.80 -1.08
C HIS A 35 2.11 -15.63 -0.22
N PHE A 36 2.91 -14.58 -0.07
CA PHE A 36 2.55 -13.40 0.70
C PHE A 36 1.51 -12.52 -0.02
N ALA A 37 1.22 -12.73 -1.30
CA ALA A 37 0.10 -12.07 -1.96
C ALA A 37 -1.25 -12.50 -1.33
N PHE A 38 -1.44 -13.80 -1.09
CA PHE A 38 -2.64 -14.31 -0.41
C PHE A 38 -2.73 -13.83 1.04
N PHE A 39 -1.58 -13.66 1.69
CA PHE A 39 -1.51 -13.07 3.03
C PHE A 39 -2.05 -11.63 3.06
N VAL A 40 -1.74 -10.81 2.05
CA VAL A 40 -2.26 -9.44 1.94
C VAL A 40 -3.79 -9.44 1.83
N ILE A 41 -4.37 -10.27 0.96
CA ILE A 41 -5.83 -10.34 0.78
C ILE A 41 -6.52 -10.68 2.12
N SER A 42 -6.00 -11.69 2.82
CA SER A 42 -6.50 -12.07 4.15
C SER A 42 -6.41 -10.92 5.17
N LEU A 43 -5.32 -10.15 5.16
CA LEU A 43 -5.15 -8.98 6.04
C LEU A 43 -6.12 -7.85 5.74
N VAL A 44 -6.38 -7.58 4.45
CA VAL A 44 -7.34 -6.57 4.03
C VAL A 44 -8.73 -6.96 4.53
N MET A 45 -9.16 -8.19 4.26
CA MET A 45 -10.47 -8.70 4.70
C MET A 45 -10.59 -8.72 6.22
N PHE A 46 -9.54 -9.16 6.92
CA PHE A 46 -9.51 -9.18 8.39
C PHE A 46 -9.58 -7.76 8.97
N GLY A 47 -8.78 -6.83 8.45
CA GLY A 47 -8.79 -5.43 8.87
C GLY A 47 -10.17 -4.79 8.69
N LEU A 48 -10.76 -4.91 7.49
CA LEU A 48 -12.10 -4.39 7.19
C LEU A 48 -13.14 -4.97 8.18
N SER A 49 -13.11 -6.29 8.40
CA SER A 49 -14.03 -6.99 9.29
C SER A 49 -13.85 -6.60 10.76
N LEU A 50 -12.61 -6.45 11.23
CA LEU A 50 -12.31 -5.96 12.57
C LEU A 50 -12.83 -4.54 12.78
N GLY A 51 -12.65 -3.67 11.79
CA GLY A 51 -13.17 -2.29 11.83
C GLY A 51 -14.69 -2.24 11.95
N ALA A 52 -15.37 -3.05 11.14
CA ALA A 52 -16.82 -3.20 11.18
C ALA A 52 -17.31 -3.77 12.53
N THR A 53 -16.64 -4.81 13.03
CA THR A 53 -16.97 -5.45 14.32
C THR A 53 -16.76 -4.50 15.49
N CYS A 54 -15.67 -3.73 15.48
CA CYS A 54 -15.40 -2.71 16.49
C CYS A 54 -16.52 -1.66 16.53
N LEU A 55 -16.96 -1.18 15.36
CA LEU A 55 -18.12 -0.29 15.28
C LEU A 55 -19.38 -0.94 15.88
N PHE A 56 -19.64 -2.20 15.56
CA PHE A 56 -20.83 -2.92 16.05
C PHE A 56 -20.84 -3.01 17.58
N ILE A 57 -19.70 -3.38 18.20
CA ILE A 57 -19.55 -3.50 19.66
C ILE A 57 -19.75 -2.13 20.33
N PHE A 58 -19.09 -1.09 19.82
CA PHE A 58 -19.10 0.25 20.44
C PHE A 58 -20.19 1.18 19.89
N LYS A 59 -21.15 0.64 19.11
CA LYS A 59 -22.19 1.40 18.40
C LYS A 59 -22.93 2.39 19.32
N LYS A 60 -23.32 1.96 20.52
CA LYS A 60 -24.06 2.79 21.49
C LYS A 60 -23.28 4.05 21.89
N ASN A 61 -21.96 3.96 22.03
CA ASN A 61 -21.11 5.08 22.42
C ASN A 61 -20.81 5.97 21.21
N ILE A 62 -20.55 5.36 20.05
CA ILE A 62 -20.21 6.07 18.82
C ILE A 62 -21.39 6.90 18.31
N LEU A 63 -22.63 6.41 18.43
CA LEU A 63 -23.82 7.15 18.02
C LEU A 63 -24.09 8.41 18.86
N LYS A 64 -23.51 8.52 20.05
CA LYS A 64 -23.57 9.76 20.87
C LYS A 64 -22.63 10.85 20.33
N ILE A 65 -21.64 10.47 19.53
CA ILE A 65 -20.66 11.40 18.96
C ILE A 65 -21.25 12.02 17.69
N ALA A 66 -21.09 13.33 17.52
CA ALA A 66 -21.51 14.02 16.31
C ALA A 66 -20.87 13.40 15.06
N ILE A 67 -21.68 13.08 14.04
CA ILE A 67 -21.23 12.43 12.80
C ILE A 67 -20.03 13.13 12.15
N LYS A 68 -20.05 14.46 12.09
CA LYS A 68 -18.94 15.26 11.56
C LYS A 68 -17.62 14.97 12.26
N LYS A 69 -17.64 14.73 13.58
CA LYS A 69 -16.45 14.44 14.36
C LYS A 69 -15.91 13.05 14.01
N VAL A 70 -16.77 12.02 14.02
CA VAL A 70 -16.39 10.65 13.66
C VAL A 70 -15.82 10.57 12.24
N LEU A 71 -16.51 11.21 11.29
CA LEU A 71 -16.10 11.27 9.89
C LEU A 71 -14.75 11.96 9.72
N TYR A 72 -14.57 13.15 10.31
CA TYR A 72 -13.32 13.88 10.21
C TYR A 72 -12.15 13.10 10.84
N THR A 73 -12.34 12.51 12.02
CA THR A 73 -11.27 11.78 12.70
C THR A 73 -10.85 10.53 11.93
N THR A 74 -11.81 9.77 11.40
CA THR A 74 -11.51 8.56 10.62
C THR A 74 -10.83 8.90 9.30
N LEU A 75 -11.32 9.91 8.56
CA LEU A 75 -10.69 10.40 7.33
C LEU A 75 -9.30 10.98 7.53
N LEU A 76 -9.00 11.53 8.71
CA LEU A 76 -7.66 12.00 9.05
C LEU A 76 -6.70 10.84 9.36
N ILE A 77 -7.18 9.80 10.04
CA ILE A 77 -6.36 8.67 10.46
C ILE A 77 -6.01 7.74 9.28
N ILE A 78 -6.91 7.52 8.32
CA ILE A 78 -6.70 6.64 7.16
C ILE A 78 -5.41 6.96 6.36
N PRO A 79 -5.14 8.19 5.90
CA PRO A 79 -3.88 8.48 5.19
C PRO A 79 -2.64 8.38 6.10
N ILE A 80 -2.80 8.56 7.42
CA ILE A 80 -1.70 8.47 8.38
C ILE A 80 -1.34 7.00 8.65
N SER A 81 -2.32 6.10 8.69
CA SER A 81 -2.10 4.67 8.93
C SER A 81 -1.32 3.95 7.84
N PHE A 82 -1.23 4.52 6.63
CA PHE A 82 -0.35 4.02 5.56
C PHE A 82 1.14 4.34 5.80
N LEU A 83 1.48 5.30 6.66
CA LEU A 83 2.87 5.70 6.92
C LEU A 83 3.78 4.53 7.37
N PRO A 84 3.43 3.71 8.38
CA PRO A 84 4.28 2.60 8.80
C PRO A 84 4.52 1.57 7.68
N ILE A 85 3.53 1.33 6.81
CA ILE A 85 3.67 0.44 5.65
C ILE A 85 4.75 0.99 4.72
N ILE A 86 4.67 2.27 4.35
CA ILE A 86 5.61 2.91 3.42
C ILE A 86 7.04 2.94 3.97
N LEU A 87 7.22 3.11 5.29
CA LEU A 87 8.54 3.20 5.90
C LEU A 87 9.21 1.85 6.14
N LEU A 88 8.41 0.81 6.43
CA LEU A 88 8.92 -0.48 6.89
C LEU A 88 8.98 -1.51 5.76
N VAL A 89 7.93 -1.61 4.92
CA VAL A 89 7.87 -2.63 3.86
C VAL A 89 9.09 -2.61 2.93
N PRO A 90 9.60 -1.44 2.44
CA PRO A 90 10.76 -1.40 1.55
C PRO A 90 12.08 -1.89 2.17
N LYS A 91 12.14 -1.96 3.52
CA LYS A 91 13.33 -2.35 4.29
C LYS A 91 13.31 -3.80 4.72
N ILE A 92 12.17 -4.47 4.56
CA ILE A 92 11.97 -5.85 5.01
C ILE A 92 12.44 -6.80 3.93
N SER A 93 13.23 -7.79 4.34
CA SER A 93 13.70 -8.87 3.48
C SER A 93 13.53 -10.20 4.18
N PHE A 94 12.89 -11.15 3.52
CA PHE A 94 12.67 -12.48 4.07
C PHE A 94 13.80 -13.43 3.67
N SER A 95 14.51 -13.99 4.66
CA SER A 95 15.41 -15.13 4.48
C SER A 95 14.81 -16.34 5.20
N PHE A 96 14.91 -17.54 4.62
CA PHE A 96 14.31 -18.79 5.13
C PHE A 96 14.95 -19.33 6.42
N TYR A 97 15.61 -18.50 7.20
CA TYR A 97 16.14 -18.90 8.50
C TYR A 97 15.01 -18.88 9.53
N PHE A 98 14.45 -20.06 9.81
CA PHE A 98 13.43 -20.24 10.83
C PHE A 98 14.00 -19.95 12.22
N GLY A 99 13.56 -18.83 12.81
CA GLY A 99 13.95 -18.41 14.15
C GLY A 99 12.93 -17.43 14.75
N PRO A 100 12.96 -17.15 16.06
CA PRO A 100 11.95 -16.33 16.75
C PRO A 100 11.76 -14.93 16.13
N LYS A 101 12.82 -14.37 15.53
CA LYS A 101 12.78 -13.09 14.82
C LYS A 101 11.83 -13.09 13.61
N ILE A 102 11.68 -14.22 12.91
CA ILE A 102 10.80 -14.33 11.72
C ILE A 102 9.33 -14.22 12.12
N TYR A 103 8.94 -14.88 13.21
CA TYR A 103 7.57 -14.83 13.72
C TYR A 103 7.20 -13.43 14.18
N LEU A 104 8.11 -12.75 14.89
CA LEU A 104 7.92 -11.38 15.31
C LEU A 104 7.82 -10.42 14.11
N LEU A 105 8.59 -10.65 13.05
CA LEU A 105 8.50 -9.89 11.81
C LEU A 105 7.15 -10.08 11.10
N ILE A 106 6.69 -11.33 10.96
CA ILE A 106 5.39 -11.65 10.35
C ILE A 106 4.25 -11.04 11.16
N LEU A 107 4.30 -11.13 12.49
CA LEU A 107 3.33 -10.51 13.39
C LEU A 107 3.34 -8.97 13.23
N THR A 108 4.52 -8.37 13.11
CA THR A 108 4.67 -6.93 12.89
C THR A 108 4.06 -6.50 11.55
N LEU A 109 4.33 -7.26 10.48
CA LEU A 109 3.72 -7.06 9.16
C LEU A 109 2.19 -7.19 9.23
N PHE A 110 1.69 -8.21 9.94
CA PHE A 110 0.27 -8.44 10.14
C PHE A 110 -0.40 -7.22 10.78
N LEU A 111 0.15 -6.76 11.91
CA LEU A 111 -0.42 -5.64 12.69
C LEU A 111 -0.37 -4.31 11.93
N ILE A 112 0.70 -4.07 11.19
CA ILE A 112 0.88 -2.81 10.45
C ILE A 112 0.02 -2.77 9.19
N CYS A 113 -0.01 -3.86 8.43
CA CYS A 113 -0.70 -3.88 7.14
C CYS A 113 -2.22 -3.84 7.31
N GLN A 114 -2.79 -4.45 8.35
CA GLN A 114 -4.24 -4.39 8.62
C GLN A 114 -4.72 -3.00 9.06
N LEU A 115 -3.83 -2.16 9.59
CA LEU A 115 -4.16 -0.92 10.29
C LEU A 115 -4.95 0.10 9.42
N PRO A 116 -4.58 0.42 8.17
CA PRO A 116 -5.41 1.26 7.31
C PRO A 116 -6.76 0.62 6.99
N PHE A 117 -6.80 -0.68 6.71
CA PHE A 117 -8.02 -1.40 6.37
C PHE A 117 -9.00 -1.48 7.55
N PHE A 118 -8.49 -1.52 8.79
CA PHE A 118 -9.31 -1.38 9.99
C PHE A 118 -10.08 -0.06 10.01
N PHE A 119 -9.41 1.07 9.78
CA PHE A 119 -10.07 2.38 9.78
C PHE A 119 -11.02 2.57 8.59
N VAL A 120 -10.67 2.02 7.42
CA VAL A 120 -11.57 1.98 6.26
C VAL A 120 -12.83 1.18 6.59
N GLY A 121 -12.69 -0.03 7.14
CA GLY A 121 -13.82 -0.90 7.48
C GLY A 121 -14.74 -0.27 8.52
N PHE A 122 -14.15 0.39 9.51
CA PHE A 122 -14.89 1.18 10.49
C PHE A 122 -15.66 2.33 9.83
N LEU A 123 -15.00 3.14 9.00
CA LEU A 123 -15.62 4.28 8.32
C LEU A 123 -16.76 3.85 7.39
N MET A 124 -16.54 2.84 6.56
CA MET A 124 -17.52 2.33 5.62
C MET A 124 -18.74 1.78 6.35
N SER A 125 -18.54 0.93 7.34
CA SER A 125 -19.64 0.39 8.16
C SER A 125 -20.42 1.50 8.87
N TYR A 126 -19.73 2.55 9.33
CA TYR A 126 -20.37 3.70 9.97
C TYR A 126 -21.24 4.49 9.00
N LEU A 127 -20.75 4.72 7.78
CA LEU A 127 -21.51 5.41 6.73
C LEU A 127 -22.74 4.61 6.28
N PHE A 128 -22.60 3.30 6.07
CA PHE A 128 -23.73 2.42 5.72
C PHE A 128 -24.77 2.35 6.83
N MET A 129 -24.34 2.33 8.10
CA MET A 129 -25.24 2.36 9.25
C MET A 129 -26.00 3.69 9.34
N TYR A 130 -25.31 4.82 9.15
CA TYR A 130 -25.91 6.14 9.33
C TYR A 130 -26.78 6.58 8.14
N PHE A 131 -26.37 6.26 6.90
CA PHE A 131 -27.08 6.61 5.67
C PHE A 131 -27.79 5.39 5.06
N ASN A 132 -28.39 4.55 5.89
CA ASN A 132 -29.06 3.31 5.46
C ASN A 132 -30.12 3.51 4.35
N LYS A 133 -30.84 4.64 4.37
CA LYS A 133 -31.84 5.01 3.34
C LYS A 133 -31.24 5.23 1.95
N GLU A 134 -29.94 5.53 1.86
CA GLU A 134 -29.22 5.80 0.60
C GLU A 134 -28.17 4.71 0.34
N SER A 135 -28.32 3.53 0.94
CA SER A 135 -27.37 2.42 0.84
C SER A 135 -27.05 2.03 -0.60
N GLY A 136 -28.05 2.02 -1.49
CA GLY A 136 -27.85 1.76 -2.91
C GLY A 136 -26.89 2.75 -3.59
N LYS A 137 -26.97 4.04 -3.25
CA LYS A 137 -26.03 5.05 -3.77
C LYS A 137 -24.65 4.90 -3.15
N LEU A 138 -24.56 4.67 -1.84
CA LEU A 138 -23.27 4.40 -1.19
C LEU A 138 -22.57 3.22 -1.85
N TYR A 139 -23.30 2.13 -2.08
CA TYR A 139 -22.80 0.92 -2.72
C TYR A 139 -22.39 1.17 -4.18
N PHE A 140 -23.15 1.96 -4.93
CA PHE A 140 -22.76 2.37 -6.28
C PHE A 140 -21.41 3.11 -6.29
N PHE A 141 -21.24 4.13 -5.45
CA PHE A 141 -19.98 4.87 -5.38
C PHE A 141 -18.81 4.02 -4.84
N ASP A 142 -19.09 3.07 -3.94
CA ASP A 142 -18.10 2.09 -3.45
C ASP A 142 -17.60 1.20 -4.59
N LEU A 143 -18.51 0.57 -5.35
CA LEU A 143 -18.17 -0.29 -6.48
C LEU A 143 -17.45 0.47 -7.61
N VAL A 144 -17.93 1.67 -7.95
CA VAL A 144 -17.30 2.49 -8.99
C VAL A 144 -15.91 2.96 -8.54
N GLY A 145 -15.75 3.28 -7.25
CA GLY A 145 -14.45 3.61 -6.66
C GLY A 145 -13.48 2.44 -6.70
N ALA A 146 -13.92 1.27 -6.25
CA ALA A 146 -13.13 0.04 -6.28
C ALA A 146 -12.73 -0.32 -7.73
N SER A 147 -13.68 -0.33 -8.68
CA SER A 147 -13.41 -0.60 -10.09
C SER A 147 -12.38 0.36 -10.69
N ALA A 148 -12.51 1.66 -10.41
CA ALA A 148 -11.51 2.65 -10.82
C ALA A 148 -10.14 2.35 -10.16
N GLY A 149 -10.12 1.98 -8.88
CA GLY A 149 -8.90 1.60 -8.18
C GLY A 149 -8.19 0.40 -8.84
N ALA A 150 -8.93 -0.62 -9.23
CA ALA A 150 -8.41 -1.77 -9.98
C ALA A 150 -7.84 -1.34 -11.34
N PHE A 151 -8.59 -0.57 -12.11
CA PHE A 151 -8.16 -0.11 -13.44
C PHE A 151 -6.90 0.75 -13.36
N PHE A 152 -6.88 1.76 -12.49
CA PHE A 152 -5.75 2.68 -12.36
C PHE A 152 -4.53 2.06 -11.68
N SER A 153 -4.67 0.93 -10.98
CA SER A 153 -3.52 0.22 -10.37
C SER A 153 -2.45 -0.12 -11.41
N VAL A 154 -2.86 -0.60 -12.60
CA VAL A 154 -1.96 -0.96 -13.70
C VAL A 154 -1.17 0.26 -14.18
N LEU A 155 -1.87 1.38 -14.41
CA LEU A 155 -1.26 2.62 -14.87
C LEU A 155 -0.29 3.19 -13.84
N LEU A 156 -0.71 3.28 -12.58
CA LEU A 156 0.10 3.86 -11.51
C LEU A 156 1.37 3.05 -11.24
N ILE A 157 1.29 1.72 -11.24
CA ILE A 157 2.47 0.86 -11.08
C ILE A 157 3.46 1.07 -12.24
N ASN A 158 2.97 1.15 -13.48
CA ASN A 158 3.83 1.28 -14.66
C ASN A 158 4.54 2.64 -14.75
N TYR A 159 3.87 3.73 -14.37
CA TYR A 159 4.44 5.09 -14.51
C TYR A 159 5.16 5.57 -13.25
N PHE A 160 4.61 5.34 -12.06
CA PHE A 160 5.16 5.86 -10.81
C PHE A 160 5.93 4.81 -10.00
N GLY A 161 5.73 3.53 -10.29
CA GLY A 161 6.23 2.44 -9.44
C GLY A 161 5.35 2.22 -8.20
N PRO A 162 5.52 1.08 -7.52
CA PRO A 162 4.60 0.66 -6.47
C PRO A 162 4.66 1.55 -5.21
N ILE A 163 5.84 2.05 -4.83
CA ILE A 163 6.02 2.83 -3.61
C ILE A 163 5.45 4.25 -3.74
N ASN A 164 5.69 4.94 -4.86
CA ASN A 164 5.10 6.24 -5.15
C ASN A 164 3.57 6.12 -5.29
N SER A 165 3.09 5.02 -5.86
CA SER A 165 1.66 4.72 -5.91
C SER A 165 1.05 4.58 -4.51
N LEU A 166 1.74 3.96 -3.54
CA LEU A 166 1.31 3.93 -2.13
C LEU A 166 1.32 5.32 -1.47
N ILE A 167 2.30 6.18 -1.79
CA ILE A 167 2.31 7.56 -1.29
C ILE A 167 1.14 8.36 -1.90
N PHE A 168 0.84 8.15 -3.18
CA PHE A 168 -0.29 8.77 -3.88
C PHE A 168 -1.63 8.47 -3.22
N LEU A 169 -1.81 7.26 -2.68
CA LEU A 169 -3.02 6.90 -1.91
C LEU A 169 -3.28 7.80 -0.70
N ARG A 170 -2.22 8.31 -0.07
CA ARG A 170 -2.36 9.25 1.05
C ARG A 170 -2.88 10.60 0.58
N VAL A 171 -2.46 11.03 -0.61
CA VAL A 171 -3.00 12.23 -1.26
C VAL A 171 -4.48 12.02 -1.55
N VAL A 172 -4.85 10.94 -2.26
CA VAL A 172 -6.25 10.65 -2.63
C VAL A 172 -7.16 10.58 -1.40
N SER A 173 -6.80 9.80 -0.38
CA SER A 173 -7.60 9.72 0.86
C SER A 173 -7.65 11.04 1.64
N SER A 174 -6.59 11.86 1.61
CA SER A 174 -6.62 13.20 2.22
C SER A 174 -7.50 14.20 1.46
N THR A 175 -7.78 14.00 0.16
CA THR A 175 -8.75 14.85 -0.56
C THR A 175 -10.16 14.66 0.03
N ALA A 176 -10.54 13.42 0.38
CA ALA A 176 -11.80 13.16 1.07
C ALA A 176 -11.88 13.86 2.43
N LEU A 177 -10.76 13.93 3.18
CA LEU A 177 -10.68 14.70 4.43
C LEU A 177 -10.96 16.19 4.18
N VAL A 178 -10.30 16.82 3.20
CA VAL A 178 -10.48 18.25 2.88
C VAL A 178 -11.93 18.53 2.51
N LEU A 179 -12.54 17.70 1.65
CA LEU A 179 -13.92 17.88 1.21
C LEU A 179 -14.93 17.86 2.37
N ASN A 180 -14.67 17.09 3.43
CA ASN A 180 -15.55 16.97 4.61
C ASN A 180 -15.16 17.86 5.79
N SER A 181 -14.21 18.77 5.61
CA SER A 181 -13.71 19.62 6.70
C SER A 181 -14.56 20.87 6.89
N ASP A 182 -14.88 21.19 8.15
CA ASP A 182 -15.50 22.48 8.50
C ASP A 182 -14.47 23.63 8.44
N HIS A 183 -14.94 24.88 8.36
CA HIS A 183 -14.08 26.08 8.24
C HIS A 183 -12.95 26.19 9.29
N LYS A 184 -13.16 25.67 10.51
CA LYS A 184 -12.14 25.68 11.56
C LYS A 184 -10.99 24.69 11.30
N LYS A 185 -11.26 23.60 10.60
CA LYS A 185 -10.33 22.49 10.38
C LYS A 185 -9.76 22.43 8.96
N ILE A 186 -10.37 23.16 8.02
CA ILE A 186 -9.96 23.17 6.60
C ILE A 186 -8.48 23.50 6.41
N LYS A 187 -7.91 24.45 7.18
CA LYS A 187 -6.48 24.80 7.10
C LYS A 187 -5.59 23.62 7.46
N LEU A 188 -5.92 22.89 8.53
CA LEU A 188 -5.20 21.69 8.94
C LEU A 188 -5.32 20.58 7.88
N SER A 189 -6.51 20.35 7.35
CA SER A 189 -6.73 19.34 6.32
C SER A 189 -5.97 19.64 5.02
N ILE A 190 -5.95 20.92 4.62
CA ILE A 190 -5.15 21.37 3.48
C ILE A 190 -3.65 21.20 3.77
N ALA A 191 -3.19 21.55 4.98
CA ALA A 191 -1.79 21.33 5.36
C ALA A 191 -1.40 19.84 5.31
N VAL A 192 -2.27 18.94 5.79
CA VAL A 192 -2.06 17.48 5.69
C VAL A 192 -1.97 17.04 4.23
N LEU A 193 -2.92 17.45 3.38
CA LEU A 193 -2.90 17.14 1.95
C LEU A 193 -1.64 17.67 1.25
N LEU A 194 -1.27 18.93 1.53
CA LEU A 194 -0.07 19.55 0.97
C LEU A 194 1.20 18.83 1.45
N SER A 195 1.27 18.41 2.71
CA SER A 195 2.42 17.65 3.21
C SER A 195 2.60 16.32 2.47
N PHE A 196 1.52 15.62 2.12
CA PHE A 196 1.60 14.38 1.34
C PHE A 196 1.91 14.62 -0.14
N LEU A 197 1.42 15.73 -0.70
CA LEU A 197 1.82 16.18 -2.05
C LEU A 197 3.30 16.57 -2.10
N ILE A 198 3.84 17.22 -1.08
CA ILE A 198 5.26 17.52 -1.01
C ILE A 198 6.05 16.21 -0.88
N LEU A 199 5.59 15.27 -0.05
CA LEU A 199 6.25 13.98 0.11
C LEU A 199 6.31 13.18 -1.20
N ILE A 200 5.24 13.15 -2.00
CA ILE A 200 5.26 12.44 -3.29
C ILE A 200 6.20 13.10 -4.31
N LEU A 201 6.26 14.44 -4.34
CA LEU A 201 7.17 15.16 -5.22
C LEU A 201 8.63 14.93 -4.83
N ILE A 202 8.96 15.03 -3.54
CA ILE A 202 10.31 14.74 -3.04
C ILE A 202 10.69 13.30 -3.34
N ASN A 203 9.82 12.32 -3.08
CA ASN A 203 10.14 10.93 -3.34
C ASN A 203 10.29 10.63 -4.83
N SER A 204 9.51 11.27 -5.69
CA SER A 204 9.62 11.11 -7.15
C SER A 204 10.90 11.72 -7.72
N GLN A 205 11.48 12.74 -7.09
CA GLN A 205 12.72 13.39 -7.57
C GLN A 205 13.98 12.73 -6.98
N PHE A 206 13.93 12.34 -5.70
CA PHE A 206 15.10 11.90 -4.96
C PHE A 206 15.12 10.40 -4.65
N ASN A 207 14.03 9.67 -4.94
CA ASN A 207 13.87 8.23 -4.65
C ASN A 207 14.32 7.83 -3.22
N ILE A 208 14.00 8.67 -2.23
CA ILE A 208 14.44 8.47 -0.83
C ILE A 208 13.87 7.17 -0.25
N ILE A 209 12.62 6.86 -0.58
CA ILE A 209 11.90 5.67 -0.15
C ILE A 209 11.88 4.71 -1.34
N GLU A 210 12.97 3.96 -1.48
CA GLU A 210 13.11 2.90 -2.46
C GLU A 210 13.14 1.53 -1.78
N ILE A 211 12.77 0.49 -2.54
CA ILE A 211 12.87 -0.89 -2.09
C ILE A 211 14.34 -1.26 -2.13
N THR A 212 14.94 -1.38 -0.95
CA THR A 212 16.40 -1.59 -0.78
C THR A 212 16.76 -3.06 -0.59
N LYS A 213 15.77 -3.91 -0.30
CA LYS A 213 15.96 -5.34 -0.11
C LYS A 213 14.80 -6.14 -0.69
N ALA A 214 15.12 -7.28 -1.30
CA ALA A 214 14.15 -8.25 -1.80
C ALA A 214 14.70 -9.67 -1.57
N LYS A 215 13.80 -10.61 -1.23
CA LYS A 215 14.07 -12.05 -1.10
C LYS A 215 15.30 -12.37 -0.22
N GLY A 216 15.49 -11.60 0.85
CA GLY A 216 16.60 -11.79 1.79
C GLY A 216 17.95 -11.23 1.34
N ARG A 217 18.00 -10.52 0.20
CA ARG A 217 19.21 -9.91 -0.36
C ARG A 217 19.07 -8.40 -0.44
N LYS A 218 20.18 -7.68 -0.25
CA LYS A 218 20.25 -6.24 -0.52
C LYS A 218 20.22 -6.04 -2.03
N MET A 219 19.43 -5.07 -2.50
CA MET A 219 19.30 -4.75 -3.92
C MET A 219 20.41 -3.76 -4.31
N ASP A 220 21.64 -4.25 -4.48
CA ASP A 220 22.71 -3.51 -5.16
C ASP A 220 22.62 -3.84 -6.66
N THR A 221 21.57 -3.33 -7.32
CA THR A 221 21.27 -3.60 -8.74
C THR A 221 21.72 -2.44 -9.62
N LEU A 222 22.27 -2.75 -10.79
CA LEU A 222 22.58 -1.78 -11.85
C LEU A 222 21.33 -1.13 -12.43
N PHE A 223 20.22 -1.89 -12.47
CA PHE A 223 18.94 -1.40 -12.99
C PHE A 223 17.79 -2.12 -12.30
N THR A 224 16.75 -1.37 -11.91
CA THR A 224 15.49 -1.92 -11.42
C THR A 224 14.33 -1.20 -12.11
N LYS A 225 13.40 -1.96 -12.69
CA LYS A 225 12.17 -1.43 -13.30
C LYS A 225 10.96 -2.24 -12.88
N TRP A 226 9.95 -1.53 -12.40
CA TRP A 226 8.64 -2.09 -12.08
C TRP A 226 7.70 -1.96 -13.26
N ASN A 227 6.92 -3.00 -13.50
CA ASN A 227 5.75 -2.94 -14.36
C ASN A 227 4.58 -3.72 -13.71
N SER A 228 3.42 -3.69 -14.36
CA SER A 228 2.19 -4.32 -13.88
C SER A 228 2.25 -5.85 -13.84
N PHE A 229 3.30 -6.49 -14.37
CA PHE A 229 3.50 -7.94 -14.40
C PHE A 229 4.70 -8.42 -13.56
N SER A 230 5.82 -7.69 -13.56
CA SER A 230 7.09 -8.09 -12.96
C SER A 230 7.91 -6.93 -12.38
N MET A 231 8.90 -7.29 -11.57
CA MET A 231 9.99 -6.40 -11.18
C MET A 231 11.26 -6.89 -11.86
N VAL A 232 11.71 -6.19 -12.90
CA VAL A 232 12.93 -6.56 -13.63
C VAL A 232 14.13 -5.95 -12.92
N GLN A 233 15.10 -6.77 -12.56
CA GLN A 233 16.33 -6.39 -11.88
C GLN A 233 17.54 -6.85 -12.67
N VAL A 234 18.54 -5.98 -12.79
CA VAL A 234 19.84 -6.29 -13.39
C VAL A 234 20.91 -6.20 -12.32
N TYR A 235 21.62 -7.28 -12.08
CA TYR A 235 22.75 -7.33 -11.14
C TYR A 235 24.06 -7.22 -11.90
N GLY A 236 25.00 -6.45 -11.33
CA GLY A 236 26.40 -6.50 -11.73
C GLY A 236 27.11 -7.68 -11.09
N ASP A 237 28.15 -8.20 -11.72
CA ASP A 237 28.88 -9.41 -11.32
C ASP A 237 29.77 -9.24 -10.06
N GLU A 238 29.68 -8.11 -9.35
CA GLU A 238 30.66 -7.73 -8.32
C GLU A 238 30.58 -8.53 -7.00
N SER A 239 29.50 -9.29 -6.74
CA SER A 239 29.35 -10.04 -5.48
C SER A 239 29.47 -11.57 -5.63
N SER A 240 29.83 -12.07 -6.81
CA SER A 240 30.11 -13.49 -7.03
C SER A 240 31.51 -13.81 -6.50
N SER A 241 31.65 -14.27 -5.26
CA SER A 241 32.91 -14.85 -4.74
C SER A 241 33.34 -16.14 -5.48
N LYS A 242 32.64 -16.49 -6.56
CA LYS A 242 33.04 -17.48 -7.57
C LYS A 242 33.02 -16.78 -8.94
N PRO A 243 34.18 -16.58 -9.59
CA PRO A 243 34.22 -16.14 -10.97
C PRO A 243 33.74 -17.31 -11.84
N GLY A 244 32.45 -17.34 -12.11
CA GLY A 244 31.82 -18.36 -12.92
C GLY A 244 30.38 -17.96 -13.23
N PRO A 245 29.92 -18.16 -14.47
CA PRO A 245 28.60 -17.74 -14.89
C PRO A 245 27.52 -18.39 -14.01
N PHE A 246 26.60 -17.58 -13.49
CA PHE A 246 25.33 -18.11 -13.00
C PHE A 246 24.51 -18.54 -14.23
N GLY A 247 24.67 -19.79 -14.63
CA GLY A 247 23.96 -20.36 -15.78
C GLY A 247 24.48 -21.75 -16.11
N TRP A 248 23.57 -22.63 -16.53
CA TRP A 248 23.86 -23.99 -16.98
C TRP A 248 24.53 -24.02 -18.38
N GLY A 249 25.14 -22.91 -18.81
CA GLY A 249 25.51 -22.66 -20.21
C GLY A 249 27.00 -22.75 -20.52
N MET A 250 27.91 -22.69 -19.54
CA MET A 250 29.34 -22.80 -19.79
C MET A 250 29.93 -24.11 -19.29
N SER A 251 30.78 -24.71 -20.12
CA SER A 251 31.50 -25.93 -19.80
C SER A 251 32.44 -25.73 -18.60
N PRO A 252 32.52 -26.70 -17.66
CA PRO A 252 33.47 -26.65 -16.55
C PRO A 252 34.95 -26.70 -17.00
N VAL A 253 35.22 -26.89 -18.29
CA VAL A 253 36.58 -26.95 -18.88
C VAL A 253 36.94 -25.65 -19.62
N TYR A 254 36.07 -24.62 -19.62
CA TYR A 254 36.36 -23.34 -20.27
C TYR A 254 37.48 -22.58 -19.54
N GLN A 255 38.53 -22.20 -20.26
CA GLN A 255 39.73 -21.50 -19.72
C GLN A 255 39.88 -20.06 -20.24
N GLY A 256 38.93 -19.55 -21.04
CA GLY A 256 38.99 -18.19 -21.58
C GLY A 256 38.57 -17.13 -20.57
N SER A 257 38.78 -15.85 -20.91
CA SER A 257 38.26 -14.73 -20.13
C SER A 257 36.74 -14.75 -20.12
N TYR A 258 36.13 -14.55 -18.95
CA TYR A 258 34.69 -14.40 -18.82
C TYR A 258 34.25 -13.07 -19.46
N PRO A 259 33.27 -13.08 -20.38
CA PRO A 259 32.67 -11.83 -20.85
C PRO A 259 31.95 -11.13 -19.68
N PRO A 260 31.83 -9.79 -19.70
CA PRO A 260 31.01 -9.09 -18.72
C PRO A 260 29.58 -9.60 -18.78
N LEU A 261 29.10 -10.16 -17.67
CA LEU A 261 27.77 -10.76 -17.56
C LEU A 261 26.90 -9.90 -16.65
N ASN A 262 25.73 -9.53 -17.18
CA ASN A 262 24.68 -8.88 -16.42
C ASN A 262 23.53 -9.87 -16.24
N LEU A 263 23.22 -10.23 -14.99
CA LEU A 263 22.14 -11.17 -14.70
C LEU A 263 20.82 -10.42 -14.64
N ILE A 264 19.85 -10.88 -15.44
CA ILE A 264 18.48 -10.35 -15.44
C ILE A 264 17.59 -11.30 -14.63
N CYS A 265 16.99 -10.80 -13.55
CA CYS A 265 15.94 -11.48 -12.80
C CYS A 265 14.60 -10.75 -13.02
N VAL A 266 13.51 -11.52 -13.11
CA VAL A 266 12.15 -11.04 -13.33
C VAL A 266 11.25 -11.42 -12.16
#